data_AF-A0A4Q0QQ53-F1
#
_entry.id   AF-A0A4Q0QQ53-F1
#
_cell.length_a   1.000
_cell.length_b   1.000
_cell.length_c   1.000
_cell.angle_alpha   90.00
_cell.angle_beta   90.00
_cell.angle_gamma   90.00
#
_symmetry.space_group_name_H-M   'P 1'
#
loop_
_entity.id
_entity.type
_entity.pdbx_description
1 polymer ?
#
loop_
_entity_poly.entity_id
_entity_poly.type
_entity_poly.pdbx_seq_one_letter_code
_entity_poly.pdbx_strand_id
1 'polypeptide(L)' 'MPEALAPKLQSDAQALETAADQAIAACGGDAREAVKALLIANEFLEREMEERVSRGYVRGVKHGRFKTYSG' A
#
# COMPACT_ATOMS: atom_id res chain seq x y z
N MET A 1 -14.22 -6.79 -23.51
CA MET A 1 -13.39 -7.98 -23.19
C MET A 1 -12.97 -7.92 -21.71
N PRO A 2 -13.72 -8.52 -20.76
CA PRO A 2 -13.42 -8.48 -19.33
C PRO A 2 -12.62 -9.70 -18.82
N GLU A 3 -12.29 -10.64 -19.70
CA GLU A 3 -11.78 -11.98 -19.35
C GLU A 3 -10.33 -12.01 -18.83
N ALA A 4 -9.58 -10.90 -18.96
CA ALA A 4 -8.18 -10.79 -18.54
C ALA A 4 -7.97 -10.25 -17.12
N LEU A 5 -9.03 -9.87 -16.40
CA LEU A 5 -8.95 -9.30 -15.04
C LEU A 5 -9.03 -10.36 -13.94
N ALA A 6 -9.83 -11.42 -14.14
CA ALA A 6 -10.00 -12.51 -13.18
C ALA A 6 -8.69 -13.24 -12.81
N PRO A 7 -7.81 -13.64 -13.76
CA PRO A 7 -6.58 -14.33 -13.40
C PRO A 7 -5.55 -13.42 -12.69
N LYS A 8 -5.56 -12.11 -12.96
CA LYS A 8 -4.68 -11.13 -12.31
C LYS A 8 -5.07 -10.91 -10.85
N LEU A 9 -6.37 -10.79 -10.58
CA LEU A 9 -6.87 -10.66 -9.21
C LEU A 9 -6.56 -11.91 -8.36
N GLN A 10 -6.59 -13.10 -8.98
CA GLN A 10 -6.23 -14.35 -8.32
C GLN A 10 -4.73 -14.45 -8.02
N SER A 11 -3.85 -14.02 -8.94
CA SER A 11 -2.41 -13.97 -8.68
C SER A 11 -2.06 -12.95 -7.61
N ASP A 12 -2.73 -11.80 -7.62
CA ASP A 12 -2.52 -10.73 -6.63
C ASP A 12 -2.97 -11.20 -5.24
N ALA A 13 -4.10 -11.90 -5.15
CA ALA A 13 -4.56 -12.49 -3.89
C ALA A 13 -3.55 -13.51 -3.34
N GLN A 14 -3.02 -14.42 -4.16
CA GLN A 14 -2.01 -15.40 -3.71
C GLN A 14 -0.70 -14.73 -3.27
N ALA A 15 -0.28 -13.68 -3.98
CA ALA A 15 0.88 -12.90 -3.60
C ALA A 15 0.67 -12.19 -2.24
N LEU A 16 -0.53 -11.65 -2.02
CA LEU A 16 -0.89 -11.01 -0.75
C LEU A 16 -0.94 -12.00 0.42
N GLU A 17 -1.52 -13.18 0.24
CA GLU A 17 -1.52 -14.24 1.26
C GLU A 17 -0.08 -14.64 1.64
N THR A 18 0.78 -14.83 0.63
CA THR A 18 2.20 -15.16 0.86
C THR A 18 2.94 -14.05 1.61
N ALA A 19 2.67 -12.79 1.27
CA ALA A 19 3.26 -11.65 1.96
C ALA A 19 2.75 -11.52 3.41
N ALA A 20 1.48 -11.84 3.65
CA ALA A 20 0.90 -11.85 4.99
C ALA A 20 1.57 -12.90 5.86
N ASP A 21 1.75 -14.14 5.35
CA ASP A 21 2.45 -15.20 6.06
C ASP A 21 3.89 -14.81 6.42
N GLN A 22 4.59 -14.16 5.50
CA GLN A 22 5.94 -13.66 5.73
C GLN A 22 6.00 -12.58 6.81
N ALA A 23 5.06 -11.63 6.80
CA ALA A 23 4.97 -10.58 7.82
C ALA A 23 4.69 -11.18 9.21
N ILE A 24 3.77 -12.14 9.29
CA ILE A 24 3.45 -12.85 10.53
C ILE A 24 4.66 -13.62 11.04
N ALA A 25 5.38 -14.33 10.16
CA ALA A 25 6.59 -15.06 10.52
C ALA A 25 7.71 -14.13 11.02
N ALA A 26 7.86 -12.94 10.41
CA ALA A 26 8.82 -11.93 10.85
C ALA A 26 8.51 -11.37 12.25
N CYS A 27 7.24 -11.37 12.65
CA CYS A 27 6.78 -10.98 13.99
C CYS A 27 6.61 -12.17 14.95
N GLY A 28 7.37 -13.25 14.74
CA GLY A 28 7.36 -14.40 15.65
C GLY A 28 6.05 -15.19 15.69
N GLY A 29 5.20 -15.03 14.68
CA GLY A 29 3.90 -15.69 14.60
C GLY A 29 2.75 -14.87 15.21
N ASP A 30 2.99 -13.68 15.76
CA ASP A 30 1.92 -12.81 16.27
C ASP A 30 1.37 -11.90 15.15
N ALA A 31 0.18 -12.26 14.65
CA ALA A 31 -0.51 -11.48 13.64
C ALA A 31 -0.88 -10.06 14.09
N ARG A 32 -1.13 -9.83 15.39
CA ARG A 32 -1.41 -8.50 15.94
C ARG A 32 -0.15 -7.63 15.93
N GLU A 33 1.01 -8.20 16.23
CA GLU A 33 2.28 -7.48 16.11
C GLU A 33 2.63 -7.19 14.65
N ALA A 34 2.39 -8.12 13.73
CA ALA A 34 2.56 -7.90 12.30
C ALA A 34 1.69 -6.74 11.78
N VAL A 35 0.41 -6.68 12.19
CA VAL A 35 -0.47 -5.55 11.82
C VAL A 35 0.05 -4.23 12.38
N LYS A 36 0.49 -4.19 13.65
CA LYS A 36 1.07 -2.96 14.24
C LYS A 36 2.32 -2.52 13.48
N ALA A 37 3.21 -3.45 13.14
CA ALA A 37 4.43 -3.17 12.38
C ALA A 37 4.09 -2.61 10.98
N LEU A 38 3.11 -3.20 10.28
CA LEU A 38 2.65 -2.72 8.98
C LEU A 38 2.02 -1.32 9.06
N LEU A 39 1.24 -1.01 10.10
CA LEU A 39 0.69 0.33 10.29
C LEU A 39 1.79 1.37 10.49
N ILE A 40 2.79 1.07 11.31
CA ILE A 40 3.95 1.96 11.53
C ILE A 40 4.74 2.13 10.22
N ALA A 41 4.97 1.04 9.47
CA ALA A 41 5.66 1.09 8.19
C ALA A 41 4.89 1.93 7.15
N ASN A 42 3.56 1.81 7.10
CA ASN A 42 2.72 2.64 6.24
C ASN A 42 2.81 4.12 6.61
N GLU A 43 2.68 4.47 7.90
CA GLU A 43 2.85 5.86 8.36
C GLU A 43 4.23 6.42 8.00
N PHE A 44 5.28 5.60 8.08
CA PHE A 44 6.63 5.99 7.68
C PHE A 44 6.72 6.27 6.17
N LEU A 45 6.18 5.38 5.33
CA LEU A 45 6.19 5.54 3.88
C LEU A 45 5.36 6.74 3.41
N GLU A 46 4.22 6.99 4.04
CA GLU A 46 3.38 8.17 3.76
C GLU A 46 4.15 9.46 4.05
N ARG A 47 4.86 9.53 5.18
CA ARG A 47 5.71 10.68 5.53
C ARG A 47 6.87 10.86 4.56
N GLU A 48 7.58 9.78 4.22
CA GLU A 48 8.68 9.86 3.25
C GLU A 48 8.18 10.35 1.88
N MET A 49 6.99 9.91 1.47
CA MET A 49 6.36 10.39 0.24
C MET A 49 6.04 11.88 0.32
N GLU A 50 5.43 12.36 1.41
CA GLU A 50 5.16 13.79 1.61
C GLU A 50 6.42 14.65 1.52
N GLU A 51 7.54 14.17 2.07
CA GLU A 51 8.83 14.85 2.02
C GLU A 51 9.44 14.88 0.61
N ARG A 52 9.24 13.82 -0.18
CA ARG A 52 9.83 13.66 -1.51
C ARG A 52 8.98 14.24 -2.64
N VAL A 53 7.71 14.54 -2.38
CA VAL A 53 6.79 15.09 -3.38
C VAL A 53 7.08 16.57 -3.62
N SER A 54 7.22 16.95 -4.89
CA SER A 54 7.48 18.35 -5.25
C SER A 54 6.35 19.28 -4.81
N ARG A 55 6.69 20.50 -4.35
CA ARG A 55 5.70 21.53 -3.99
C ARG A 55 4.71 21.85 -5.13
N GLY A 56 5.15 21.70 -6.38
CA GLY A 56 4.30 21.87 -7.57
C GLY A 56 3.21 20.80 -7.67
N TYR A 57 3.55 19.54 -7.38
CA TYR A 57 2.59 18.43 -7.32
C TYR A 57 1.57 18.63 -6.20
N VAL A 58 2.03 18.91 -4.96
CA VAL A 58 1.14 19.16 -3.81
C VAL A 58 0.16 20.29 -4.11
N ARG A 59 0.63 21.40 -4.70
CA ARG A 59 -0.23 22.50 -5.12
C ARG A 59 -1.24 22.05 -6.17
N GLY A 60 -0.82 21.27 -7.17
CA GLY A 60 -1.73 20.77 -8.20
C GLY A 60 -2.81 19.84 -7.65
N VAL A 61 -2.49 18.97 -6.69
CA VAL A 61 -3.49 18.13 -6.00
C VAL A 61 -4.47 19.00 -5.22
N LYS A 62 -4.00 19.96 -4.41
CA LYS A 62 -4.87 20.87 -3.62
C LYS A 62 -5.83 21.68 -4.48
N HIS A 63 -5.44 22.04 -5.70
CA HIS A 63 -6.29 22.80 -6.63
C HIS A 63 -7.08 21.90 -7.60
N GLY A 64 -7.14 20.59 -7.35
CA GLY A 64 -7.90 19.64 -8.18
C GLY A 64 -7.34 19.44 -9.59
N ARG A 65 -6.09 19.85 -9.84
CA ARG A 65 -5.42 19.75 -11.15
C ARG A 65 -4.91 18.34 -11.44
N PHE A 66 -4.75 17.50 -10.42
CA PHE A 66 -4.37 16.10 -10.51
C PHE A 66 -5.43 15.23 -9.81
N LYS A 67 -5.72 14.05 -10.38
CA LYS A 67 -6.53 13.04 -9.71
C LYS A 67 -5.63 12.15 -8.86
N THR A 68 -5.81 12.16 -7.56
CA THR A 68 -5.19 11.17 -6.65
C THR A 68 -6.10 9.95 -6.56
N TYR A 69 -5.49 8.78 -6.36
CA TYR A 69 -6.25 7.59 -5.98
C TYR A 69 -6.92 7.86 -4.61
N SER A 70 -8.22 7.57 -4.49
CA SER A 70 -9.03 7.93 -3.31
C SER A 70 -9.48 6.74 -2.46
N GLY A 71 -8.90 5.56 -2.70
CA GLY A 71 -9.36 4.31 -2.07
C GLY A 71 -10.48 3.69 -2.87
#